data_AF-A0A958E427-F1
#
_entry.id   AF-A0A958E427-F1
#
_cell.length_a   1.000
_cell.length_b   1.000
_cell.length_c   1.000
_cell.angle_alpha   90.00
_cell.angle_beta   90.00
_cell.angle_gamma   90.00
#
_symmetry.space_group_name_H-M   'P 1'
#
loop_
_entity.id
_entity.type
_entity.pdbx_description
1 polymer ?
#
loop_
_entity_poly.entity_id
_entity_poly.type
_entity_poly.pdbx_seq_one_letter_code
_entity_poly.pdbx_strand_id
1 'polypeptide(L)'
;MVEIIEIYPGGIAEELGIEAGDHIVSINGKIIEDALDFRFYITNEEIDLVVKQGDEEVTFEIEKDYDDDLGLELQEMNIRACGNSCIFCFVYQNPKGMRKTIYFKDEDFRFSFMYGHYTTLTNTSKEDLQRIVEQRLTPLYISVHVTDTELRKTMLGIKFDDRLFEKIDFLTENGIELNCQIVLCPELNDGKHLDKTIEDLKKYFPKIQSVAIVPVGLTKHRKNLFKLNPVTEE
;
A
#
# COMPACT_ATOMS: atom_id res chain seq x y z
N MET A 1 -8.97 -7.36 14.75
CA MET A 1 -8.24 -8.10 15.79
C MET A 1 -7.09 -8.83 15.15
N VAL A 2 -5.91 -8.75 15.77
CA VAL A 2 -4.65 -9.26 15.22
C VAL A 2 -4.10 -10.30 16.18
N GLU A 3 -3.85 -11.50 15.68
CA GLU A 3 -3.30 -12.60 16.48
C GLU A 3 -1.85 -12.31 16.88
N ILE A 4 -1.52 -12.60 18.13
CA ILE A 4 -0.18 -12.60 18.68
C ILE A 4 0.44 -13.98 18.43
N ILE A 5 1.56 -14.03 17.73
CA ILE A 5 2.20 -15.29 17.33
C ILE A 5 3.37 -15.68 18.23
N GLU A 6 3.98 -14.71 18.91
CA GLU A 6 5.11 -14.94 19.81
C GLU A 6 5.12 -13.91 20.95
N ILE A 7 5.61 -14.32 22.11
CA ILE A 7 5.87 -13.46 23.27
C ILE A 7 7.35 -13.56 23.59
N TYR A 8 8.02 -12.41 23.72
CA TYR A 8 9.43 -12.35 24.05
C TYR A 8 9.65 -12.41 25.57
N PRO A 9 10.55 -13.27 26.06
CA PRO A 9 10.83 -13.38 27.50
C PRO A 9 11.34 -12.07 28.11
N GLY A 10 10.81 -11.72 29.28
CA GLY A 10 11.09 -10.47 30.00
C GLY A 10 10.44 -9.23 29.42
N GLY A 11 9.50 -9.38 28.47
CA GLY A 11 8.72 -8.28 27.92
C GLY A 11 7.47 -7.95 28.75
N ILE A 12 6.94 -6.74 28.58
CA ILE A 12 5.72 -6.27 29.27
C ILE A 12 4.55 -7.23 29.04
N ALA A 13 4.40 -7.77 27.83
CA ALA A 13 3.34 -8.72 27.50
C ALA A 13 3.43 -10.01 28.33
N GLU A 14 4.64 -10.52 28.60
CA GLU A 14 4.82 -11.68 29.49
C GLU A 14 4.43 -11.35 30.94
N GLU A 15 4.83 -10.17 31.44
CA GLU A 15 4.49 -9.71 32.79
C GLU A 15 2.98 -9.55 32.99
N LEU A 16 2.27 -9.15 31.94
CA LEU A 16 0.81 -9.02 31.93
C LEU A 16 0.07 -10.34 31.72
N GLY A 17 0.79 -11.44 31.47
CA GLY A 17 0.19 -12.76 31.22
C GLY A 17 -0.52 -12.86 29.86
N ILE A 18 -0.08 -12.10 28.87
CA ILE A 18 -0.52 -12.23 27.48
C ILE A 18 0.21 -13.42 26.87
N GLU A 19 -0.51 -14.27 26.14
CA GLU A 19 0.03 -15.49 25.55
C GLU A 19 -0.04 -15.49 24.01
N ALA A 20 0.77 -16.31 23.37
CA ALA A 20 0.64 -16.55 21.93
C ALA A 20 -0.71 -17.23 21.64
N GLY A 21 -1.41 -16.75 20.60
CA GLY A 21 -2.79 -17.11 20.27
C GLY A 21 -3.84 -16.11 20.78
N ASP A 22 -3.47 -15.21 21.69
CA ASP A 22 -4.32 -14.07 22.07
C ASP A 22 -4.44 -13.08 20.90
N HIS A 23 -5.49 -12.25 20.93
CA HIS A 23 -5.76 -11.30 19.85
C HIS A 23 -5.85 -9.88 20.36
N ILE A 24 -5.05 -8.97 19.79
CA ILE A 24 -5.19 -7.53 20.07
C ILE A 24 -6.47 -7.02 19.40
N VAL A 25 -7.34 -6.38 20.18
CA VAL A 25 -8.62 -5.82 19.74
C VAL A 25 -8.50 -4.33 19.49
N SER A 26 -8.08 -3.58 20.50
CA SER A 26 -7.95 -2.12 20.43
C SER A 26 -6.84 -1.59 21.33
N ILE A 27 -6.34 -0.40 21.00
CA ILE A 27 -5.44 0.40 21.83
C ILE A 27 -6.05 1.78 21.97
N ASN A 28 -6.23 2.28 23.19
CA ASN A 28 -6.80 3.61 23.46
C ASN A 28 -8.14 3.84 22.72
N GLY A 29 -8.98 2.80 22.71
CA GLY A 29 -10.29 2.79 22.03
C GLY A 29 -10.25 2.72 20.50
N LYS A 30 -9.07 2.64 19.88
CA LYS A 30 -8.89 2.48 18.43
C LYS A 30 -8.72 1.01 18.06
N ILE A 31 -9.57 0.52 17.17
CA ILE A 31 -9.51 -0.88 16.69
C ILE A 31 -8.18 -1.11 15.98
N ILE A 32 -7.51 -2.22 16.32
CA ILE A 32 -6.29 -2.66 15.65
C ILE A 32 -6.65 -3.65 14.54
N GLU A 33 -6.48 -3.20 13.30
CA GLU A 33 -6.74 -4.04 12.12
C GLU A 33 -5.51 -4.84 11.72
N ASP A 34 -4.32 -4.29 11.93
CA ASP A 34 -3.07 -4.86 11.47
C ASP A 34 -1.85 -4.36 12.26
N ALA A 35 -0.67 -4.89 11.92
CA ALA A 35 0.57 -4.57 12.61
C ALA A 35 1.02 -3.10 12.45
N LEU A 36 0.56 -2.40 11.40
CA LEU A 36 0.86 -0.98 11.23
C LEU A 36 0.07 -0.13 12.24
N ASP A 37 -1.21 -0.46 12.46
CA ASP A 37 -2.01 0.19 13.50
C ASP A 37 -1.40 -0.02 14.89
N PHE A 38 -1.01 -1.27 15.19
CA PHE A 38 -0.36 -1.59 16.46
C PHE A 38 0.88 -0.73 16.67
N ARG A 39 1.80 -0.71 15.70
CA ARG A 39 3.03 0.09 15.75
C ARG A 39 2.76 1.59 15.89
N PHE A 40 1.66 2.10 15.34
CA PHE A 40 1.30 3.51 15.47
C PHE A 40 0.79 3.81 16.88
N TYR A 41 -0.19 3.05 17.38
CA TYR A 41 -0.85 3.35 18.64
C TYR A 41 -0.06 2.94 19.88
N ILE A 42 0.85 1.98 19.77
CA ILE A 42 1.74 1.58 20.87
C ILE A 42 2.77 2.65 21.23
N THR A 43 2.95 3.68 20.40
CA THR A 43 3.89 4.75 20.73
C THR A 43 3.43 5.65 21.87
N ASN A 44 2.18 5.54 22.32
CA ASN A 44 1.73 6.30 23.50
C ASN A 44 2.40 5.82 24.79
N GLU A 45 2.58 6.73 25.76
CA GLU A 45 3.11 6.40 27.10
C GLU A 45 2.05 5.71 27.97
N GLU A 46 0.81 6.21 27.91
CA GLU A 46 -0.36 5.62 28.56
C GLU A 46 -1.21 4.86 27.52
N ILE A 47 -1.42 3.57 27.76
CA ILE A 47 -2.10 2.67 26.85
C ILE A 47 -3.18 1.86 27.57
N ASP A 48 -4.42 2.00 27.09
CA ASP A 48 -5.50 1.06 27.34
C ASP A 48 -5.49 -0.02 26.25
N LEU A 49 -4.84 -1.15 26.52
CA LEU A 49 -4.76 -2.29 25.60
C LEU A 49 -5.90 -3.27 25.87
N VAL A 50 -6.75 -3.51 24.88
CA VAL A 50 -7.78 -4.56 24.94
C VAL A 50 -7.29 -5.80 24.18
N VAL A 51 -7.14 -6.91 24.90
CA VAL A 51 -6.75 -8.21 24.36
C VAL A 51 -7.89 -9.19 24.54
N LYS A 52 -8.20 -9.95 23.49
CA LYS A 52 -9.10 -11.09 23.57
C LYS A 52 -8.32 -12.35 23.88
N GLN A 53 -8.59 -12.91 25.06
CA GLN A 53 -8.01 -14.16 25.57
C GLN A 53 -9.10 -15.24 25.57
N GLY A 54 -9.05 -16.15 24.59
CA GLY A 54 -10.15 -17.10 24.36
C GLY A 54 -11.46 -16.38 23.99
N ASP A 55 -12.49 -16.52 24.83
CA ASP A 55 -13.80 -15.87 24.64
C ASP A 55 -13.97 -14.57 25.46
N GLU A 56 -12.99 -14.20 26.28
CA GLU A 56 -13.04 -13.02 27.15
C GLU A 56 -12.20 -11.88 26.58
N GLU A 57 -12.64 -10.64 26.78
CA GLU A 57 -11.85 -9.44 26.50
C GLU A 57 -11.32 -8.87 27.83
N VAL A 58 -10.00 -8.75 27.93
CA VAL A 58 -9.28 -8.23 29.08
C VAL A 58 -8.66 -6.90 28.70
N THR A 59 -8.79 -5.90 29.59
CA THR A 59 -8.18 -4.58 29.40
C THR A 59 -6.98 -4.45 30.33
N PHE A 60 -5.85 -4.03 29.77
CA PHE A 60 -4.61 -3.74 30.48
C PHE A 60 -4.33 -2.25 30.38
N GLU A 61 -4.15 -1.60 31.53
CA GLU A 61 -3.64 -0.23 31.64
C GLU A 61 -2.12 -0.31 31.75
N ILE A 62 -1.41 0.21 30.75
CA ILE A 62 0.04 0.11 30.62
C ILE A 62 0.62 1.53 30.63
N GLU A 63 1.57 1.77 31.51
CA GLU A 63 2.43 2.96 31.53
C GLU A 63 3.84 2.53 31.13
N LYS A 64 4.37 3.12 30.06
CA LYS A 64 5.69 2.79 29.50
C LYS A 64 6.35 4.01 28.87
N ASP A 65 7.65 3.93 28.57
CA ASP A 65 8.30 4.97 27.77
C ASP A 65 7.83 4.90 26.31
N TYR A 66 7.90 6.03 25.59
CA TYR A 66 7.48 6.15 24.19
C TYR A 66 8.12 5.08 23.27
N ASP A 67 9.40 4.77 23.53
CA ASP A 67 10.22 3.85 22.73
C ASP A 67 10.12 2.38 23.18
N ASP A 68 9.44 2.09 24.29
CA ASP A 68 9.29 0.72 24.80
C ASP A 68 8.28 -0.08 23.96
N ASP A 69 8.66 -1.32 23.62
CA ASP A 69 7.78 -2.30 22.98
C ASP A 69 7.13 -3.18 24.06
N LEU A 70 5.98 -3.80 23.74
CA LEU A 70 5.34 -4.76 24.64
C LEU A 70 6.07 -6.11 24.68
N GLY A 71 7.00 -6.36 23.76
CA GLY A 71 7.73 -7.62 23.71
C GLY A 71 6.87 -8.76 23.15
N LEU A 72 6.14 -8.49 22.07
CA LEU A 72 5.29 -9.46 21.38
C LEU A 72 5.48 -9.38 19.86
N GLU A 73 5.15 -10.46 19.17
CA GLU A 73 5.12 -10.51 17.71
C GLU A 73 3.70 -10.75 17.21
N LEU A 74 3.28 -9.98 16.21
CA LEU A 74 1.96 -10.08 15.60
C LEU A 74 2.03 -10.88 14.30
N GLN A 75 0.92 -11.54 13.97
CA GLN A 75 0.75 -12.18 12.67
C GLN A 75 1.02 -11.20 11.51
N GLU A 76 1.58 -11.72 10.43
CA GLU A 76 1.83 -10.92 9.23
C GLU A 76 0.53 -10.34 8.66
N MET A 77 0.62 -9.12 8.15
CA MET A 77 -0.52 -8.47 7.51
C MET A 77 -0.87 -9.15 6.19
N ASN A 78 -2.16 -9.46 6.02
CA ASN A 78 -2.66 -9.93 4.73
C ASN A 78 -2.50 -8.83 3.66
N ILE A 79 -1.79 -9.16 2.57
CA ILE A 79 -1.57 -8.24 1.46
C ILE A 79 -2.84 -8.11 0.64
N ARG A 80 -3.26 -6.86 0.36
CA ARG A 80 -4.42 -6.60 -0.50
C ARG A 80 -4.11 -6.93 -1.96
N ALA A 81 -5.02 -7.66 -2.61
CA ALA A 81 -4.88 -8.04 -4.01
C ALA A 81 -5.28 -6.91 -4.96
N CYS A 82 -4.55 -6.77 -6.06
CA CYS A 82 -4.83 -5.82 -7.13
C CYS A 82 -6.02 -6.26 -8.01
N GLY A 83 -7.03 -5.39 -8.10
CA GLY A 83 -8.21 -5.58 -8.96
C GLY A 83 -8.01 -5.20 -10.43
N ASN A 84 -6.92 -4.50 -10.77
CA ASN A 84 -6.71 -3.98 -12.12
C ASN A 84 -6.36 -5.06 -13.14
N SER A 85 -6.75 -4.85 -14.39
CA SER A 85 -6.46 -5.72 -15.52
C SER A 85 -5.52 -5.03 -16.52
N CYS A 86 -4.43 -4.44 -16.01
CA CYS A 86 -3.58 -3.56 -16.80
C CYS A 86 -3.04 -4.25 -18.05
N ILE A 87 -3.06 -3.56 -19.19
CA ILE A 87 -2.58 -4.10 -20.48
C ILE A 87 -1.09 -4.46 -20.44
N PHE A 88 -0.33 -3.79 -19.58
CA PHE A 88 1.10 -3.96 -19.35
C PHE A 88 1.43 -4.79 -18.11
N CYS A 89 0.44 -5.38 -17.42
CA CYS A 89 0.66 -6.12 -16.17
C CYS A 89 1.71 -7.22 -16.36
N PHE A 90 2.80 -7.16 -15.60
CA PHE A 90 3.89 -8.12 -15.68
C PHE A 90 3.46 -9.53 -15.26
N VAL A 91 2.59 -9.62 -14.24
CA VAL A 91 2.11 -10.89 -13.70
C VAL A 91 1.33 -11.72 -14.73
N TYR A 92 0.54 -11.08 -15.61
CA TYR A 92 -0.15 -11.78 -16.70
C TYR A 92 0.79 -12.38 -17.74
N GLN A 93 2.05 -11.96 -17.76
CA GLN A 93 3.07 -12.46 -18.66
C GLN A 93 3.92 -13.57 -18.02
N ASN A 94 3.58 -14.04 -16.83
CA ASN A 94 4.30 -15.14 -16.21
C ASN A 94 4.01 -16.47 -16.94
N PRO A 95 5.02 -17.34 -17.14
CA PRO A 95 4.82 -18.67 -17.70
C PRO A 95 3.87 -19.49 -16.82
N LYS A 96 3.19 -20.49 -17.40
CA LYS A 96 2.30 -21.40 -16.66
C LYS A 96 3.10 -22.36 -15.77
N GLY A 97 2.49 -22.82 -14.67
CA GLY A 97 3.05 -23.85 -13.78
C GLY A 97 4.05 -23.35 -12.75
N MET A 98 4.15 -22.03 -12.54
CA MET A 98 5.02 -21.45 -11.53
C MET A 98 4.40 -21.47 -10.13
N ARG A 99 5.20 -21.11 -9.12
CA ARG A 99 4.72 -20.96 -7.73
C ARG A 99 3.54 -20.00 -7.67
N LYS A 100 2.48 -20.36 -6.93
CA LYS A 100 1.24 -19.57 -6.85
C LYS A 100 1.48 -18.10 -6.52
N THR A 101 2.45 -17.83 -5.64
CA THR A 101 2.82 -16.47 -5.21
C THR A 101 3.28 -15.57 -6.34
N ILE A 102 3.87 -16.10 -7.42
CA ILE A 102 4.31 -15.28 -8.57
C ILE A 102 3.13 -14.74 -9.38
N TYR A 103 1.94 -15.34 -9.25
CA TYR A 103 0.72 -14.90 -9.91
C TYR A 103 -0.11 -13.94 -9.06
N PHE A 104 0.32 -13.69 -7.82
CA PHE A 104 -0.30 -12.70 -6.97
C PHE A 104 0.09 -11.31 -7.44
N LYS A 105 -0.89 -10.41 -7.51
CA LYS A 105 -0.68 -8.99 -7.78
C LYS A 105 -1.06 -8.26 -6.51
N ASP A 106 -0.12 -7.56 -5.91
CA ASP A 106 -0.38 -6.69 -4.77
C ASP A 106 -0.83 -5.30 -5.22
N GLU A 107 -1.71 -4.69 -4.42
CA GLU A 107 -2.02 -3.26 -4.48
C GLU A 107 -2.42 -2.82 -3.07
N ASP A 108 -1.44 -2.40 -2.29
CA ASP A 108 -1.61 -2.09 -0.88
C ASP A 108 -0.80 -0.85 -0.50
N PHE A 109 -1.48 0.19 0.00
CA PHE A 109 -0.81 1.44 0.38
C PHE A 109 0.13 1.25 1.58
N ARG A 110 -0.14 0.26 2.45
CA ARG A 110 0.72 -0.04 3.61
C ARG A 110 2.09 -0.50 3.14
N PHE A 111 2.13 -1.36 2.12
CA PHE A 111 3.37 -1.82 1.49
C PHE A 111 4.04 -0.74 0.64
N SER A 112 3.25 0.21 0.12
CA SER A 112 3.80 1.41 -0.52
C SER A 112 4.62 2.24 0.46
N PHE A 113 4.09 2.48 1.66
CA PHE A 113 4.81 3.17 2.72
C PHE A 113 6.02 2.38 3.25
N MET A 114 5.81 1.11 3.64
CA MET A 114 6.86 0.32 4.31
C MET A 114 8.01 -0.10 3.40
N TYR A 115 7.71 -0.42 2.12
CA TYR A 115 8.66 -1.09 1.23
C TYR A 115 8.82 -0.40 -0.13
N GLY A 116 8.12 0.71 -0.36
CA GLY A 116 8.19 1.43 -1.62
C GLY A 116 7.49 0.75 -2.79
N HIS A 117 6.53 -0.14 -2.51
CA HIS A 117 5.75 -0.77 -3.56
C HIS A 117 4.83 0.26 -4.25
N TYR A 118 4.79 0.23 -5.59
CA TYR A 118 3.94 1.15 -6.33
C TYR A 118 2.48 0.71 -6.28
N THR A 119 1.60 1.59 -5.80
CA THR A 119 0.14 1.39 -5.83
C THR A 119 -0.49 2.31 -6.87
N THR A 120 -1.50 1.82 -7.59
CA THR A 120 -2.27 2.64 -8.53
C THR A 120 -3.34 3.50 -7.84
N LEU A 121 -3.56 3.32 -6.53
CA LEU A 121 -4.63 3.92 -5.72
C LEU A 121 -6.05 3.55 -6.16
N THR A 122 -6.22 2.60 -7.07
CA THR A 122 -7.56 2.22 -7.58
C THR A 122 -8.38 1.49 -6.52
N ASN A 123 -7.70 0.71 -5.66
CA ASN A 123 -8.29 -0.02 -4.55
C ASN A 123 -8.19 0.71 -3.20
N THR A 124 -7.91 2.03 -3.23
CA THR A 124 -7.81 2.86 -2.02
C THR A 124 -9.13 3.57 -1.79
N SER A 125 -9.80 3.24 -0.68
CA SER A 125 -11.06 3.85 -0.26
C SER A 125 -10.85 5.24 0.35
N LYS A 126 -11.94 5.94 0.71
CA LYS A 126 -11.83 7.22 1.42
C LYS A 126 -11.31 7.02 2.84
N GLU A 127 -11.72 5.93 3.47
CA GLU A 127 -11.29 5.52 4.80
C GLU A 127 -9.79 5.19 4.79
N ASP A 128 -9.29 4.52 3.75
CA ASP A 128 -7.87 4.28 3.56
C ASP A 128 -7.09 5.61 3.41
N LEU A 129 -7.60 6.56 2.62
CA LEU A 129 -6.96 7.89 2.47
C LEU A 129 -6.92 8.64 3.80
N GLN A 130 -7.99 8.59 4.58
CA GLN A 130 -8.04 9.20 5.92
C GLN A 130 -7.02 8.54 6.85
N ARG A 131 -6.94 7.21 6.83
CA ARG A 131 -5.95 6.45 7.61
C ARG A 131 -4.53 6.83 7.23
N ILE A 132 -4.21 6.95 5.93
CA ILE A 132 -2.91 7.42 5.44
C ILE A 132 -2.54 8.78 6.06
N VAL A 133 -3.50 9.71 6.10
CA VAL A 133 -3.29 11.05 6.65
C VAL A 133 -3.17 11.03 8.17
N GLU A 134 -4.07 10.35 8.88
CA GLU A 134 -4.08 10.23 10.35
C GLU A 134 -2.76 9.67 10.87
N GLN A 135 -2.25 8.62 10.20
CA GLN A 135 -1.00 7.96 10.55
C GLN A 135 0.24 8.56 9.88
N ARG A 136 0.06 9.63 9.07
CA ARG A 136 1.13 10.31 8.33
C ARG A 136 2.02 9.36 7.53
N LEU A 137 1.41 8.41 6.81
CA LEU A 137 2.14 7.41 6.03
C LEU A 137 2.78 8.08 4.80
N THR A 138 4.05 8.48 4.95
CA THR A 138 4.79 9.23 3.93
C THR A 138 6.27 8.81 3.88
N PRO A 139 6.90 8.74 2.70
CA PRO A 139 6.34 8.94 1.36
C PRO A 139 5.52 7.74 0.86
N LEU A 140 4.63 7.97 -0.12
CA LEU A 140 3.94 6.91 -0.87
C LEU A 140 4.43 6.81 -2.31
N TYR A 141 4.35 5.61 -2.89
CA TYR A 141 4.81 5.31 -4.24
C TYR A 141 3.60 5.03 -5.14
N ILE A 142 3.31 5.94 -6.07
CA ILE A 142 2.07 5.96 -6.84
C ILE A 142 2.33 5.64 -8.32
N SER A 143 1.70 4.59 -8.84
CA SER A 143 1.77 4.23 -10.26
C SER A 143 0.72 5.01 -11.07
N VAL A 144 1.16 6.10 -11.69
CA VAL A 144 0.31 7.05 -12.42
C VAL A 144 0.08 6.61 -13.86
N HIS A 145 1.11 6.17 -14.57
CA HIS A 145 1.08 5.77 -16.00
C HIS A 145 0.63 6.85 -17.00
N VAL A 146 -0.52 7.49 -16.81
CA VAL A 146 -1.05 8.56 -17.66
C VAL A 146 -2.13 9.36 -16.89
N THR A 147 -2.20 10.68 -17.11
CA THR A 147 -3.19 11.55 -16.44
C THR A 147 -4.48 11.75 -17.24
N ASP A 148 -4.50 11.34 -18.51
CA ASP A 148 -5.73 11.29 -19.28
C ASP A 148 -6.66 10.19 -18.77
N THR A 149 -7.85 10.57 -18.30
CA THR A 149 -8.79 9.66 -17.62
C THR A 149 -9.21 8.46 -18.48
N GLU A 150 -9.54 8.66 -19.76
CA GLU A 150 -10.02 7.57 -20.62
C GLU A 150 -8.88 6.63 -21.03
N LEU A 151 -7.69 7.19 -21.30
CA LEU A 151 -6.51 6.37 -21.55
C LEU A 151 -6.07 5.62 -20.28
N ARG A 152 -6.14 6.24 -19.10
CA ARG A 152 -5.85 5.57 -17.81
C ARG A 152 -6.78 4.39 -17.56
N LYS A 153 -8.09 4.56 -17.78
CA LYS A 153 -9.07 3.46 -17.71
C LYS A 153 -8.69 2.30 -18.63
N THR A 154 -8.36 2.62 -19.87
CA THR A 154 -7.93 1.63 -20.87
C THR A 154 -6.65 0.91 -20.44
N MET A 155 -5.64 1.66 -19.99
CA MET A 155 -4.35 1.13 -19.58
C MET A 155 -4.42 0.24 -18.34
N LEU A 156 -5.24 0.61 -17.35
CA LEU A 156 -5.46 -0.17 -16.12
C LEU A 156 -6.51 -1.28 -16.28
N GLY A 157 -7.26 -1.28 -17.39
CA GLY A 157 -8.32 -2.25 -17.64
C GLY A 157 -9.51 -2.08 -16.69
N ILE A 158 -9.81 -0.86 -16.26
CA ILE A 158 -10.94 -0.51 -15.38
C ILE A 158 -12.07 0.17 -16.16
N LYS A 159 -13.29 0.08 -15.64
CA LYS A 159 -14.51 0.64 -16.28
C LYS A 159 -15.07 1.88 -15.59
N PHE A 160 -14.44 2.32 -14.50
CA PHE A 160 -14.86 3.44 -13.67
C PHE A 160 -13.78 4.51 -13.64
N ASP A 161 -14.14 5.72 -13.25
CA ASP A 161 -13.17 6.78 -12.97
C ASP A 161 -12.58 6.56 -11.58
N ASP A 162 -11.26 6.35 -11.51
CA ASP A 162 -10.56 6.09 -10.26
C ASP A 162 -10.23 7.36 -9.47
N ARG A 163 -10.58 8.54 -10.03
CA ARG A 163 -10.46 9.86 -9.40
C ARG A 163 -9.04 10.16 -8.95
N LEU A 164 -8.05 9.80 -9.78
CA LEU A 164 -6.62 9.92 -9.46
C LEU A 164 -6.25 11.29 -8.89
N PHE A 165 -6.60 12.38 -9.57
CA PHE A 165 -6.22 13.72 -9.15
C PHE A 165 -6.85 14.12 -7.81
N GLU A 166 -8.11 13.76 -7.57
CA GLU A 166 -8.73 14.06 -6.27
C GLU A 166 -8.02 13.36 -5.11
N LYS A 167 -7.50 12.14 -5.35
CA LYS A 167 -6.69 11.41 -4.37
C LYS A 167 -5.33 12.06 -4.18
N ILE A 168 -4.66 12.46 -5.27
CA ILE A 168 -3.38 13.18 -5.20
C ILE A 168 -3.56 14.51 -4.47
N ASP A 169 -4.59 15.30 -4.80
CA ASP A 169 -4.93 16.57 -4.14
C ASP A 169 -5.10 16.32 -2.64
N PHE A 170 -5.99 15.40 -2.26
CA PHE A 170 -6.23 15.07 -0.84
C PHE A 170 -4.95 14.68 -0.09
N LEU A 171 -4.12 13.83 -0.66
CA LEU A 171 -2.87 13.39 -0.03
C LEU A 171 -1.87 14.55 0.11
N THR A 172 -1.64 15.29 -0.96
CA THR A 172 -0.64 16.37 -1.00
C THR A 172 -1.03 17.57 -0.15
N GLU A 173 -2.32 17.94 -0.13
CA GLU A 173 -2.87 18.99 0.74
C GLU A 173 -2.74 18.63 2.23
N ASN A 174 -2.83 17.35 2.57
CA ASN A 174 -2.61 16.84 3.93
C ASN A 174 -1.13 16.49 4.21
N GLY A 175 -0.22 16.97 3.38
CA GLY A 175 1.21 16.93 3.64
C GLY A 175 1.91 15.63 3.26
N ILE A 176 1.21 14.64 2.69
CA ILE A 176 1.79 13.37 2.25
C ILE A 176 2.64 13.59 0.99
N GLU A 177 3.91 13.20 1.09
CA GLU A 177 4.85 13.21 -0.02
C GLU A 177 4.70 11.97 -0.89
N LEU A 178 4.88 12.14 -2.21
CA LEU A 178 4.63 11.12 -3.22
C LEU A 178 5.83 10.94 -4.16
N ASN A 179 6.09 9.70 -4.52
CA ASN A 179 6.99 9.30 -5.60
C ASN A 179 6.16 8.62 -6.69
N CYS A 180 6.13 9.17 -7.89
CA CYS A 180 5.29 8.67 -8.96
C CYS A 180 6.07 7.75 -9.92
N GLN A 181 5.37 6.81 -10.55
CA GLN A 181 5.91 5.99 -11.62
C GLN A 181 5.01 6.01 -12.86
N ILE A 182 5.65 5.96 -14.02
CA ILE A 182 5.04 5.78 -15.32
C ILE A 182 5.66 4.56 -15.97
N VAL A 183 4.83 3.56 -16.29
CA VAL A 183 5.22 2.47 -17.19
C VAL A 183 4.95 2.95 -18.61
N LEU A 184 6.01 3.25 -19.35
CA LEU A 184 5.94 3.77 -20.71
C LEU A 184 5.62 2.64 -21.69
N CYS A 185 4.46 2.74 -22.33
CA CYS A 185 4.00 1.87 -23.40
C CYS A 185 3.98 2.68 -24.71
N PRO A 186 4.88 2.39 -25.67
CA PRO A 186 4.91 3.08 -26.95
C PRO A 186 3.55 3.05 -27.68
N GLU A 187 3.26 4.14 -28.40
CA GLU A 187 2.02 4.42 -29.13
C GLU A 187 0.75 4.55 -28.25
N LEU A 188 0.89 4.51 -26.93
CA LEU A 188 -0.24 4.60 -25.98
C LEU A 188 -0.09 5.82 -25.06
N ASN A 189 0.81 5.75 -24.09
CA ASN A 189 1.07 6.84 -23.14
C ASN A 189 2.44 7.49 -23.35
N ASP A 190 2.93 7.47 -24.58
CA ASP A 190 4.15 8.13 -25.01
C ASP A 190 3.86 9.50 -25.66
N GLY A 191 4.91 10.17 -26.12
CA GLY A 191 4.85 11.47 -26.79
C GLY A 191 4.01 12.49 -26.01
N LYS A 192 2.95 13.02 -26.66
CA LYS A 192 2.09 14.05 -26.07
C LYS A 192 1.40 13.61 -24.77
N HIS A 193 1.07 12.33 -24.62
CA HIS A 193 0.45 11.84 -23.40
C HIS A 193 1.45 11.79 -22.24
N LEU A 194 2.71 11.41 -22.53
CA LEU A 194 3.78 11.45 -21.56
C LEU A 194 4.08 12.90 -21.13
N ASP A 195 4.26 13.81 -22.08
CA ASP A 195 4.54 15.23 -21.82
C ASP A 195 3.44 15.86 -20.95
N LYS A 196 2.17 15.61 -21.31
CA LYS A 196 1.02 16.07 -20.52
C LYS A 196 1.06 15.49 -19.09
N THR A 197 1.32 14.19 -18.97
CA THR A 197 1.39 13.52 -17.66
C THR A 197 2.47 14.12 -16.78
N ILE A 198 3.65 14.38 -17.33
CA ILE A 198 4.77 15.01 -16.60
C ILE A 198 4.39 16.43 -16.17
N GLU A 199 3.83 17.25 -17.09
CA GLU A 199 3.45 18.64 -16.77
C GLU A 199 2.31 18.70 -15.74
N ASP A 200 1.38 17.76 -15.77
CA ASP A 200 0.33 17.65 -14.77
C ASP A 200 0.89 17.29 -13.38
N LEU A 201 1.79 16.31 -13.29
CA LEU A 201 2.40 15.91 -12.02
C LEU A 201 3.35 16.99 -11.47
N LYS A 202 4.03 17.73 -12.34
CA LYS A 202 4.95 18.82 -11.96
C LYS A 202 4.27 19.92 -11.14
N LYS A 203 2.96 20.14 -11.33
CA LYS A 203 2.16 21.13 -10.56
C LYS A 203 2.16 20.86 -9.06
N TYR A 204 2.43 19.62 -8.66
CA TYR A 204 2.44 19.20 -7.26
C TYR A 204 3.83 19.28 -6.60
N PHE A 205 4.86 19.79 -7.28
CA PHE A 205 6.15 20.03 -6.65
C PHE A 205 6.00 21.06 -5.51
N PRO A 206 6.57 20.84 -4.31
CA PRO A 206 7.53 19.78 -3.94
C PRO A 206 6.94 18.51 -3.34
N LYS A 207 5.60 18.37 -3.27
CA LYS A 207 4.94 17.20 -2.67
C LYS A 207 5.07 15.93 -3.52
N ILE A 208 5.07 16.05 -4.84
CA ILE A 208 5.57 14.98 -5.72
C ILE A 208 7.08 15.20 -5.87
N GLN A 209 7.88 14.33 -5.25
CA GLN A 209 9.34 14.46 -5.18
C GLN A 209 10.04 13.88 -6.41
N SER A 210 9.49 12.82 -6.99
CA SER A 210 10.07 12.15 -8.14
C SER A 210 9.01 11.58 -9.07
N VAL A 211 9.35 11.46 -10.35
CA VAL A 211 8.57 10.73 -11.37
C VAL A 211 9.52 9.79 -12.11
N ALA A 212 9.46 8.50 -11.77
CA ALA A 212 10.24 7.45 -12.43
C ALA A 212 9.52 6.98 -13.70
N ILE A 213 10.18 7.04 -14.84
CA ILE A 213 9.65 6.50 -16.10
C ILE A 213 10.41 5.22 -16.41
N VAL A 214 9.68 4.11 -16.52
CA VAL A 214 10.25 2.79 -16.80
C VAL A 214 9.66 2.23 -18.10
N PRO A 215 10.46 1.62 -18.97
CA PRO A 215 9.95 0.99 -20.18
C PRO A 215 9.08 -0.22 -19.84
N VAL A 216 8.05 -0.47 -20.63
CA VAL A 216 7.23 -1.68 -20.44
C VAL A 216 8.07 -2.96 -20.56
N GLY A 217 8.00 -3.79 -19.51
CA GLY A 217 8.63 -5.11 -19.52
C GLY A 217 7.80 -6.11 -20.33
N LEU A 218 8.40 -6.74 -21.33
CA LEU A 218 7.76 -7.73 -22.19
C LEU A 218 8.43 -9.10 -22.07
N THR A 219 7.63 -10.15 -21.87
CA THR A 219 8.11 -11.54 -21.91
C THR A 219 7.60 -12.29 -23.14
N LYS A 220 8.24 -13.40 -23.49
CA LYS A 220 7.77 -14.32 -24.55
C LYS A 220 6.44 -15.02 -24.24
N HIS A 221 5.89 -14.87 -23.04
CA HIS A 221 4.69 -15.57 -22.58
C HIS A 221 3.40 -14.75 -22.67
N ARG A 222 3.42 -13.59 -23.36
CA ARG A 222 2.26 -12.68 -23.56
C ARG A 222 1.21 -13.15 -24.59
N LYS A 223 1.04 -14.46 -24.82
CA LYS A 223 0.06 -14.95 -25.81
C LYS A 223 -1.36 -14.60 -25.36
N ASN A 224 -2.18 -14.04 -26.25
CA ASN A 224 -3.56 -13.58 -26.02
C ASN A 224 -3.70 -12.36 -25.07
N LEU A 225 -2.63 -11.62 -24.81
CA LEU A 225 -2.70 -10.32 -24.12
C LEU A 225 -2.78 -9.17 -25.13
N PHE A 226 -3.08 -7.98 -24.64
CA PHE A 226 -3.01 -6.75 -25.44
C PHE A 226 -1.62 -6.62 -26.09
N LYS A 227 -1.59 -6.30 -27.39
CA LYS A 227 -0.37 -6.17 -28.16
C LYS A 227 0.33 -4.88 -27.77
N LEU A 228 1.56 -4.99 -27.25
CA LEU A 228 2.40 -3.87 -26.87
C LEU A 228 3.69 -3.93 -27.68
N ASN A 229 4.17 -2.76 -28.10
CA ASN A 229 5.46 -2.62 -28.75
C ASN A 229 6.54 -2.40 -27.69
N PRO A 230 7.76 -2.94 -27.88
CA PRO A 230 8.90 -2.60 -27.04
C PRO A 230 9.33 -1.15 -27.27
N VAL A 231 9.94 -0.54 -26.26
CA VAL A 231 10.62 0.76 -26.42
C VAL A 231 11.83 0.56 -27.34
N THR A 232 12.02 1.49 -28.28
CA THR A 232 13.14 1.53 -29.22
C THR A 232 14.30 2.37 -28.68
N GLU A 233 15.47 2.31 -29.34
CA GLU A 233 16.63 3.13 -28.95
C GLU A 233 16.48 4.63 -29.28
N GLU A 234 15.66 4.96 -30.29
CA GLU A 234 15.25 6.32 -30.66
C GLU A 234 14.37 6.97 -29.57
#